data_AF-A0A449B638-F1
#
_entry.id   AF-A0A449B638-F1
#
_cell.length_a   1.000
_cell.length_b   1.000
_cell.length_c   1.000
_cell.angle_alpha   90.00
_cell.angle_beta   90.00
_cell.angle_gamma   90.00
#
_symmetry.space_group_name_H-M   'P 1'
#
loop_
_entity.id
_entity.type
_entity.pdbx_description
1 polymer ?
#
loop_
_entity_poly.entity_id
_entity_poly.type
_entity_poly.pdbx_seq_one_letter_code
_entity_poly.pdbx_strand_id
1 'polypeptide(L)'
;MQEKLFSVYSIERKSQKQTKYFMTLFDIDEKIFFIELVDDLASLGENEAENAIKIFSKSKMSNWYCDLNVIYMSDKEEFSNFAKNINKDFLLTDIDDIFKLSVLTKINEIIQKNDQKVNLIYLKNNLTNANISN
;
A
#
# COMPACT_ATOMS: atom_id res chain seq x y z
N MET A 1 -11.17 -12.73 -10.76
CA MET A 1 -10.50 -11.54 -11.31
C MET A 1 -9.01 -11.79 -11.17
N GLN A 2 -8.18 -11.65 -12.21
CA GLN A 2 -6.74 -11.91 -12.07
C GLN A 2 -6.14 -10.73 -11.28
N GLU A 3 -5.65 -11.00 -10.07
CA GLU A 3 -4.99 -10.01 -9.21
C GLU A 3 -3.66 -9.62 -9.85
N LYS A 4 -3.48 -8.33 -10.15
CA LYS A 4 -2.25 -7.81 -10.74
C LYS A 4 -1.43 -7.18 -9.63
N LEU A 5 -0.20 -7.64 -9.45
CA LEU A 5 0.76 -7.02 -8.52
C LEU A 5 1.01 -5.56 -8.93
N PHE A 6 1.35 -4.71 -7.97
CA PHE A 6 1.56 -3.28 -8.19
C PHE A 6 0.31 -2.58 -8.75
N SER A 7 -0.87 -3.08 -8.41
CA SER A 7 -2.15 -2.41 -8.70
C SER A 7 -2.52 -1.50 -7.55
N VAL A 8 -3.03 -0.32 -7.89
CA VAL A 8 -3.53 0.66 -6.94
C VAL A 8 -5.04 0.49 -6.75
N TYR A 9 -5.49 0.58 -5.51
CA TYR A 9 -6.86 0.38 -5.07
C TYR A 9 -7.27 1.56 -4.18
N SER A 10 -8.45 2.14 -4.40
CA SER A 10 -9.00 3.22 -3.58
C SER A 10 -10.08 2.70 -2.64
N ILE A 11 -10.07 3.10 -1.37
CA ILE A 11 -11.12 2.75 -0.41
C ILE A 11 -11.78 4.02 0.11
N GLU A 12 -13.07 4.11 -0.15
CA GLU A 12 -13.97 5.08 0.45
C GLU A 12 -14.73 4.41 1.60
N ARG A 13 -14.45 4.81 2.84
CA ARG A 13 -15.26 4.39 3.98
C ARG A 13 -16.34 5.43 4.24
N LYS A 14 -17.59 4.98 4.41
CA LYS A 14 -18.73 5.87 4.77
C LYS A 14 -18.46 6.75 6.01
N SER A 15 -17.58 6.32 6.91
CA SER A 15 -17.21 7.02 8.14
C SER A 15 -15.94 7.89 8.03
N GLN A 16 -15.17 7.80 6.94
CA GLN A 16 -13.95 8.59 6.75
C GLN A 16 -14.17 9.64 5.67
N LYS A 17 -13.74 10.89 5.93
CA LYS A 17 -13.85 11.99 4.97
C LYS A 17 -12.90 11.86 3.78
N GLN A 18 -11.83 11.06 3.93
CA GLN A 18 -10.75 10.97 2.96
C GLN A 18 -10.65 9.56 2.39
N THR A 19 -10.57 9.47 1.06
CA THR A 19 -10.27 8.24 0.34
C THR A 19 -8.85 7.79 0.66
N LYS A 20 -8.70 6.54 1.11
CA LYS A 20 -7.38 5.92 1.27
C LYS A 20 -7.00 5.16 0.02
N TYR A 21 -5.72 5.08 -0.27
CA TYR A 21 -5.22 4.34 -1.44
C TYR A 21 -4.21 3.29 -1.02
N PHE A 22 -4.23 2.14 -1.67
CA PHE A 22 -3.35 1.02 -1.37
C PHE A 22 -2.76 0.45 -2.64
N MET A 23 -1.52 -0.03 -2.57
CA MET A 23 -0.84 -0.71 -3.67
C MET A 23 -0.47 -2.14 -3.29
N THR A 24 -0.83 -3.10 -4.14
CA THR A 24 -0.41 -4.50 -3.96
C THR A 24 1.07 -4.68 -4.27
N LEU A 25 1.75 -5.53 -3.50
CA LEU A 25 3.18 -5.79 -3.64
C LEU A 25 3.44 -7.18 -4.24
N PHE A 26 3.02 -8.22 -3.52
CA PHE A 26 3.22 -9.62 -3.87
C PHE A 26 2.15 -10.49 -3.22
N ASP A 27 2.01 -11.71 -3.73
CA ASP A 27 1.13 -12.74 -3.21
C ASP A 27 1.92 -14.01 -2.84
N ILE A 28 1.64 -14.55 -1.65
CA ILE A 28 2.29 -15.76 -1.12
C ILE A 28 1.24 -16.52 -0.31
N ASP A 29 1.11 -17.83 -0.52
CA ASP A 29 0.25 -18.73 0.27
C ASP A 29 -1.19 -18.24 0.49
N GLU A 30 -1.89 -17.87 -0.59
CA GLU A 30 -3.25 -17.30 -0.56
C GLU A 30 -3.40 -15.98 0.23
N LYS A 31 -2.27 -15.36 0.59
CA LYS A 31 -2.20 -14.02 1.15
C LYS A 31 -1.78 -13.01 0.09
N ILE A 32 -2.28 -11.79 0.25
CA ILE A 32 -1.84 -10.63 -0.51
C ILE A 32 -1.20 -9.62 0.43
N PHE A 33 -0.06 -9.10 0.02
CA PHE A 33 0.67 -8.07 0.73
C PHE A 33 0.52 -6.75 -0.01
N PHE A 34 0.26 -5.70 0.73
CA PHE A 34 -0.01 -4.37 0.17
C PHE A 34 0.39 -3.28 1.15
N ILE A 35 0.50 -2.06 0.64
CA ILE A 35 0.93 -0.88 1.40
C ILE A 35 -0.01 0.28 1.16
N GLU A 36 -0.04 1.23 2.08
CA GLU A 36 -0.80 2.47 1.93
C GLU A 36 -0.02 3.46 1.07
N LEU A 37 -0.75 4.27 0.31
CA LEU A 37 -0.22 5.37 -0.46
C LEU A 37 -0.69 6.69 0.18
N VAL A 38 0.26 7.59 0.42
CA VAL A 38 0.01 8.91 1.00
C VAL A 38 0.29 10.00 -0.03
N ASP A 39 -0.50 11.08 -0.02
CA ASP A 39 -0.36 12.21 -0.94
C ASP A 39 0.39 13.42 -0.32
N ASP A 40 0.66 13.36 0.99
CA ASP A 40 1.41 14.37 1.74
C ASP A 40 2.40 13.73 2.73
N LEU A 41 3.71 13.91 2.49
CA LEU A 41 4.75 13.45 3.42
C LEU A 41 4.76 14.23 4.73
N ALA A 42 4.23 15.47 4.76
CA ALA A 42 4.18 16.26 5.99
C ALA A 42 3.20 15.67 7.02
N SER A 43 2.33 14.76 6.59
CA SER A 43 1.49 13.96 7.48
C SER A 43 2.24 12.83 8.20
N LEU A 44 3.45 12.48 7.74
CA LEU A 44 4.31 11.48 8.34
C LEU A 44 5.33 12.13 9.28
N GLY A 45 5.72 11.44 10.36
CA GLY A 45 6.85 11.89 11.18
C GLY A 45 8.18 11.87 10.40
N GLU A 46 9.20 12.62 10.83
CA GLU A 46 10.51 12.67 10.13
C GLU A 46 11.12 11.28 9.88
N ASN A 47 11.03 10.39 10.88
CA ASN A 47 11.53 9.01 10.77
C ASN A 47 10.69 8.15 9.80
N GLU A 48 9.39 8.42 9.70
CA GLU A 48 8.47 7.69 8.83
C GLU A 48 8.63 8.13 7.37
N ALA A 49 8.91 9.42 7.15
CA ALA A 49 9.19 9.97 5.83
C ALA A 49 10.45 9.36 5.18
N GLU A 50 11.45 8.92 5.94
CA GLU A 50 12.65 8.26 5.40
C GLU A 50 12.33 6.92 4.70
N ASN A 51 11.25 6.26 5.13
CA ASN A 51 10.82 4.97 4.60
C ASN A 51 9.84 5.12 3.43
N ALA A 52 9.43 6.34 3.10
CA ALA A 52 8.50 6.58 2.01
C ALA A 52 9.20 6.60 0.65
N ILE A 53 8.56 6.06 -0.40
CA ILE A 53 9.07 6.13 -1.79
C ILE A 53 8.08 6.85 -2.68
N LYS A 54 8.55 7.89 -3.37
CA LYS A 54 7.74 8.61 -4.36
C LYS A 54 7.38 7.71 -5.55
N ILE A 55 6.10 7.64 -5.87
CA ILE A 55 5.60 6.92 -7.03
C ILE A 55 5.93 7.70 -8.31
N PHE A 56 6.61 7.04 -9.25
CA PHE A 56 6.87 7.59 -10.57
C PHE A 56 5.85 7.05 -11.56
N SER A 57 4.85 7.86 -11.92
CA SER A 57 3.95 7.56 -13.02
C SER A 57 4.33 8.31 -14.29
N LYS A 58 4.06 7.69 -15.44
CA LYS A 58 4.20 8.34 -16.76
C LYS A 58 3.17 9.48 -16.95
N SER A 59 2.13 9.55 -16.12
CA SER A 59 1.05 10.57 -16.18
C SER A 59 1.37 11.88 -15.42
N LYS A 60 2.59 12.02 -14.88
CA LYS A 60 3.22 13.30 -14.50
C LYS A 60 2.64 14.11 -13.32
N MET A 61 1.58 13.72 -12.62
CA MET A 61 1.02 14.57 -11.55
C MET A 61 0.35 13.79 -10.40
N SER A 62 1.07 12.94 -9.70
CA SER A 62 0.65 12.54 -8.35
C SER A 62 1.82 12.64 -7.38
N ASN A 63 1.67 13.44 -6.32
CA ASN A 63 2.60 13.51 -5.20
C ASN A 63 2.38 12.32 -4.27
N TRP A 64 2.31 11.12 -4.84
CA TRP A 64 2.01 9.93 -4.06
C TRP A 64 3.28 9.27 -3.61
N TYR A 65 3.24 8.76 -2.40
CA TYR A 65 4.35 8.07 -1.76
C TYR A 65 3.85 6.74 -1.23
N CYS A 66 4.65 5.70 -1.43
CA CYS A 66 4.48 4.41 -0.79
C CYS A 66 4.93 4.52 0.65
N ASP A 67 4.02 4.39 1.61
CA ASP A 67 4.38 4.27 3.01
C ASP A 67 4.83 2.83 3.30
N LEU A 68 6.13 2.64 3.56
CA LEU A 68 6.72 1.34 3.84
C LEU A 68 6.96 1.08 5.33
N ASN A 69 6.47 1.96 6.21
CA ASN A 69 6.56 1.74 7.65
C ASN A 69 5.69 0.55 8.10
N VAL A 70 4.60 0.30 7.37
CA VAL A 70 3.67 -0.80 7.62
C VAL A 70 3.39 -1.55 6.32
N ILE A 71 3.52 -2.87 6.36
CA ILE A 71 3.02 -3.76 5.31
C ILE A 71 1.73 -4.39 5.81
N TYR A 72 0.69 -4.30 5.01
CA TYR A 72 -0.59 -4.96 5.28
C TYR A 72 -0.62 -6.34 4.62
N MET A 73 -1.27 -7.28 5.30
CA MET A 73 -1.52 -8.63 4.80
C MET A 73 -3.00 -8.95 4.92
N SER A 74 -3.58 -9.61 3.92
CA SER A 74 -4.96 -10.13 3.97
C SER A 74 -5.06 -11.43 3.18
N ASP A 75 -6.10 -12.22 3.43
CA ASP A 75 -6.44 -13.33 2.52
C ASP A 75 -6.88 -12.78 1.16
N LYS A 76 -6.56 -13.48 0.07
CA LYS A 76 -6.96 -13.06 -1.30
C LYS A 76 -8.46 -12.85 -1.42
N GLU A 77 -9.26 -13.76 -0.85
CA GLU A 77 -10.72 -13.63 -0.87
C GLU A 77 -11.20 -12.41 -0.05
N GLU A 78 -10.59 -12.16 1.10
CA GLU A 78 -10.90 -10.99 1.95
C GLU A 78 -10.51 -9.69 1.25
N PHE A 79 -9.31 -9.63 0.66
CA PHE A 79 -8.85 -8.48 -0.10
C PHE A 79 -9.70 -8.25 -1.35
N SER A 80 -10.06 -9.31 -2.07
CA SER A 80 -10.98 -9.21 -3.21
C SER A 80 -12.33 -8.65 -2.76
N ASN A 81 -12.87 -9.07 -1.62
CA ASN A 81 -14.10 -8.53 -1.05
C ASN A 81 -13.96 -7.07 -0.60
N PHE A 82 -12.84 -6.73 0.03
CA PHE A 82 -12.45 -5.37 0.37
C PHE A 82 -12.34 -4.49 -0.89
N ALA A 83 -11.83 -5.07 -1.98
CA ALA A 83 -11.65 -4.42 -3.27
C ALA A 83 -12.90 -4.38 -4.16
N LYS A 84 -14.01 -5.06 -3.79
CA LYS A 84 -15.24 -5.10 -4.60
C LYS A 84 -15.97 -3.76 -4.70
N ASN A 85 -15.71 -2.82 -3.79
CA ASN A 85 -16.31 -1.47 -3.80
C ASN A 85 -15.44 -0.42 -4.51
N ILE A 86 -14.37 -0.86 -5.17
CA ILE A 86 -13.34 0.04 -5.70
C ILE A 86 -13.65 0.33 -7.16
N ASN A 87 -13.97 1.59 -7.45
CA ASN A 87 -13.79 2.11 -8.80
C ASN A 87 -12.34 1.82 -9.16
N LYS A 88 -12.14 0.96 -10.17
CA LYS A 88 -10.83 0.70 -10.79
C LYS A 88 -10.36 1.99 -11.46
N ASP A 89 -10.01 2.98 -10.66
CA ASP A 89 -9.08 4.00 -11.05
C ASP A 89 -7.74 3.28 -11.12
N PHE A 90 -7.56 2.62 -12.25
CA PHE A 90 -6.30 2.09 -12.73
C PHE A 90 -5.35 3.27 -12.88
N LEU A 91 -4.87 3.80 -11.75
CA LEU A 91 -3.94 4.91 -11.78
C LEU A 91 -2.63 4.43 -12.41
N LEU A 92 -2.30 3.14 -12.34
CA LEU A 92 -1.05 2.59 -12.85
C LEU A 92 -1.18 1.11 -13.25
N THR A 93 -1.64 0.82 -14.47
CA THR A 93 -1.55 -0.56 -15.02
C THR A 93 -0.13 -0.95 -15.44
N ASP A 94 0.76 0.03 -15.58
CA ASP A 94 2.13 -0.14 -16.08
C ASP A 94 3.12 0.59 -15.15
N ILE A 95 3.09 0.24 -13.87
CA ILE A 95 4.18 0.63 -12.96
C ILE A 95 5.48 0.08 -13.54
N ASP A 96 6.46 0.97 -13.69
CA ASP A 96 7.76 0.65 -14.27
C ASP A 96 8.51 -0.39 -13.43
N ASP A 97 9.16 -1.36 -14.06
CA ASP A 97 9.87 -2.43 -13.34
C ASP A 97 11.01 -1.89 -12.47
N ILE A 98 11.62 -0.75 -12.84
CA ILE A 98 12.62 -0.06 -12.00
C ILE A 98 11.96 0.43 -10.70
N PHE A 99 10.75 0.95 -10.78
CA PHE A 99 10.01 1.36 -9.58
C PHE A 99 9.61 0.15 -8.73
N LYS A 100 9.16 -0.94 -9.35
CA LYS A 100 8.87 -2.18 -8.61
C LYS A 100 10.10 -2.67 -7.85
N LEU A 101 11.26 -2.67 -8.52
CA LEU A 101 12.53 -3.04 -7.91
C LEU A 101 12.93 -2.09 -6.78
N SER A 102 12.71 -0.78 -6.92
CA SER A 102 13.05 0.20 -5.87
C SER A 102 12.21 0.00 -4.62
N VAL A 103 10.91 -0.29 -4.77
CA VAL A 103 10.02 -0.63 -3.64
C VAL A 103 10.51 -1.87 -2.90
N LEU A 104 10.78 -2.96 -3.63
CA LEU A 104 11.26 -4.21 -3.01
C LEU A 104 12.64 -4.03 -2.35
N THR A 105 13.55 -3.29 -2.98
CA THR A 105 14.88 -2.99 -2.43
C THR A 105 14.77 -2.23 -1.11
N LYS A 106 13.93 -1.19 -1.06
CA LYS A 106 13.75 -0.39 0.15
C LYS A 106 13.08 -1.18 1.27
N ILE A 107 12.12 -2.07 0.97
CA ILE A 107 11.55 -2.98 1.98
C ILE A 107 12.66 -3.83 2.61
N ASN A 108 13.56 -4.38 1.79
CA ASN A 108 14.69 -5.15 2.29
C ASN A 108 15.65 -4.29 3.13
N GLU A 109 15.93 -3.04 2.74
CA GLU A 109 16.73 -2.11 3.54
C GLU A 109 16.08 -1.79 4.90
N ILE A 110 14.77 -1.58 4.93
CA ILE A 110 14.00 -1.33 6.16
C ILE A 110 14.10 -2.53 7.10
N ILE A 111 13.90 -3.74 6.57
CA ILE A 111 14.06 -4.99 7.33
C ILE A 111 15.48 -5.06 7.91
N GLN A 112 16.51 -4.78 7.11
CA GLN A 112 17.91 -4.82 7.57
C GLN A 112 18.22 -3.77 8.66
N LYS A 113 17.69 -2.55 8.53
CA LYS A 113 17.88 -1.47 9.52
C LYS A 113 17.15 -1.72 10.84
N ASN A 114 16.02 -2.43 10.81
CA ASN A 114 15.13 -2.62 11.96
C ASN A 114 15.25 -4.03 12.59
N ASP A 115 16.47 -4.54 12.78
CA ASP A 115 16.72 -5.87 13.37
C ASP A 115 15.95 -7.02 12.68
N GLN A 116 15.89 -6.98 11.34
CA GLN A 116 15.14 -7.94 10.51
C GLN A 116 13.62 -7.89 10.71
N LYS A 117 13.07 -6.73 11.09
CA LYS A 117 11.63 -6.56 11.34
C LYS A 117 11.01 -5.50 10.45
N VAL A 118 9.77 -5.76 10.06
CA VAL A 118 8.84 -4.78 9.47
C VAL A 118 7.51 -4.90 10.22
N ASN A 119 6.80 -3.80 10.42
CA ASN A 119 5.48 -3.86 11.03
C ASN A 119 4.50 -4.48 10.04
N LEU A 120 4.05 -5.70 10.34
CA LEU A 120 3.08 -6.43 9.54
C LEU A 120 1.71 -6.36 10.22
N ILE A 121 0.72 -5.77 9.54
CA ILE A 121 -0.66 -5.68 10.03
C ILE A 121 -1.56 -6.59 9.21
N TYR A 122 -2.18 -7.57 9.88
CA TYR A 122 -3.18 -8.41 9.22
C TYR A 122 -4.56 -7.75 9.23
N LEU A 123 -5.08 -7.48 8.04
CA LEU A 123 -6.41 -6.91 7.84
C LEU A 123 -7.42 -8.04 7.60
N LYS A 124 -8.22 -8.33 8.63
CA LYS A 124 -9.46 -9.12 8.49
C LYS A 124 -10.57 -8.27 7.89
N ASN A 125 -11.51 -8.94 7.24
CA ASN A 125 -12.73 -8.37 6.66
C ASN A 125 -13.68 -7.66 7.67
N ASN A 126 -13.29 -7.50 8.94
CA ASN A 126 -14.03 -6.69 9.91
C ASN A 126 -13.72 -5.21 9.70
N LEU A 127 -14.53 -4.57 8.86
CA LEU A 127 -14.58 -3.13 8.55
C LEU A 127 -14.66 -2.19 9.78
N THR A 128 -14.73 -2.72 10.99
CA THR A 128 -15.01 -1.95 12.21
C THR A 128 -13.79 -1.39 12.92
N ASN A 129 -12.59 -1.98 12.82
CA ASN A 129 -11.47 -1.60 13.70
C ASN A 129 -10.11 -1.50 12.99
N ALA A 130 -10.02 -0.75 11.90
CA ALA A 130 -8.74 -0.14 11.55
C ALA A 130 -8.65 1.22 12.24
N ASN A 131 -8.49 1.20 13.56
CA ASN A 131 -7.86 2.32 14.26
C ASN A 131 -6.38 2.25 13.86
N ILE A 132 -6.10 2.76 12.65
CA ILE A 132 -4.74 3.11 12.26
C ILE A 132 -4.48 4.38 13.07
N SER A 133 -3.58 4.27 14.04
CA SER A 133 -3.19 5.34 14.96
C SER A 133 -2.89 6.61 14.18
N ASN A 134 -3.47 7.74 14.64
CA ASN A 134 -2.99 9.07 14.28
C ASN A 134 -1.60 9.32 14.88
#